data_AF-A0A950RFK7-F1
#
_entry.id   AF-A0A950RFK7-F1
#
_cell.length_a   1.000
_cell.length_b   1.000
_cell.length_c   1.000
_cell.angle_alpha   90.00
_cell.angle_beta   90.00
_cell.angle_gamma   90.00
#
_symmetry.space_group_name_H-M   'P 1'
#
loop_
_entity.id
_entity.type
_entity.pdbx_description
1 polymer ?
#
loop_
_entity_poly.entity_id
_entity_poly.type
_entity_poly.pdbx_seq_one_letter_code
_entity_poly.pdbx_strand_id
1 'polypeptide(L)'
;MLSHLVGAANRADIRRLTALEEENAALTAKVERQQLRLREAITSRDASIRRLGALAAQRAVEQARTATDDEDALAGLRQLVADLQAQLGTEVARRERLERRFAEAAEASRTARLRAEAAEAEARALQWELALLESAGVAESARAQPLLPALRVLYVGGRPGCVEQARDLLYAAGGALLAHDGGRHDHPSLLPGLVGRADQVVFPVDCVSHDAALTVKRLCRQLGKPFVPLRSAGIASFLAAFAAAGAHAPRRFEKDFP
;
A
#
# COMPACT_ATOMS: atom_id res chain seq x y z
N MET A 1 31.27 7.91 -15.05
CA MET A 1 30.20 8.67 -14.37
C MET A 1 28.90 7.87 -14.12
N LEU A 2 28.63 6.75 -14.83
CA LEU A 2 27.42 5.90 -14.62
C LEU A 2 27.41 5.04 -13.34
N SER A 3 28.58 4.59 -12.86
CA SER A 3 28.69 3.77 -11.62
C SER A 3 28.21 4.51 -10.36
N HIS A 4 28.39 5.83 -10.30
CA HIS A 4 27.99 6.63 -9.14
C HIS A 4 26.47 6.81 -9.02
N LEU A 5 25.75 6.81 -10.15
CA LEU A 5 24.31 7.08 -10.24
C LEU A 5 23.49 5.82 -9.91
N VAL A 6 23.93 4.65 -10.40
CA VAL A 6 23.35 3.33 -10.03
C VAL A 6 23.59 3.04 -8.54
N GLY A 7 24.77 3.36 -8.04
CA GLY A 7 25.04 3.29 -6.61
C GLY A 7 24.14 4.24 -5.79
N ALA A 8 23.75 5.40 -6.33
CA ALA A 8 22.91 6.36 -5.60
C ALA A 8 21.46 5.91 -5.47
N ALA A 9 20.92 5.26 -6.50
CA ALA A 9 19.57 4.69 -6.50
C ALA A 9 19.47 3.47 -5.58
N ASN A 10 20.39 2.51 -5.69
CA ASN A 10 20.45 1.40 -4.73
C ASN A 10 20.62 1.89 -3.28
N ARG A 11 21.42 2.96 -3.07
CA ARG A 11 21.53 3.59 -1.75
C ARG A 11 20.22 4.22 -1.29
N ALA A 12 19.38 4.74 -2.18
CA ALA A 12 18.08 5.30 -1.83
C ALA A 12 17.04 4.22 -1.50
N ASP A 13 17.02 3.11 -2.23
CA ASP A 13 16.13 1.98 -1.94
C ASP A 13 16.54 1.26 -0.66
N ILE A 14 17.84 1.04 -0.47
CA ILE A 14 18.38 0.55 0.80
C ILE A 14 17.97 1.50 1.94
N ARG A 15 18.08 2.83 1.77
CA ARG A 15 17.64 3.80 2.78
C ARG A 15 16.14 3.72 3.08
N ARG A 16 15.31 3.46 2.06
CA ARG A 16 13.86 3.36 2.24
C ARG A 16 13.47 2.06 2.94
N LEU A 17 14.13 0.95 2.59
CA LEU A 17 13.92 -0.33 3.24
C LEU A 17 14.39 -0.28 4.70
N THR A 18 15.57 0.31 4.96
CA THR A 18 16.05 0.53 6.33
C THR A 18 15.12 1.46 7.10
N ALA A 19 14.57 2.50 6.49
CA ALA A 19 13.61 3.40 7.16
C ALA A 19 12.30 2.68 7.54
N LEU A 20 11.79 1.80 6.67
CA LEU A 20 10.59 1.00 6.97
C LEU A 20 10.87 -0.06 8.04
N GLU A 21 12.05 -0.69 8.02
CA GLU A 21 12.49 -1.62 9.07
C GLU A 21 12.65 -0.90 10.41
N GLU A 22 13.22 0.30 10.43
CA GLU A 22 13.32 1.17 11.61
C GLU A 22 11.95 1.58 12.14
N GLU A 23 11.00 1.95 11.26
CA GLU A 23 9.64 2.31 11.64
C GLU A 23 8.87 1.11 12.21
N ASN A 24 9.01 -0.07 11.60
CA ASN A 24 8.39 -1.30 12.09
C ASN A 24 8.97 -1.73 13.45
N ALA A 25 10.30 -1.63 13.61
CA ALA A 25 10.96 -1.84 14.89
C ALA A 25 10.48 -0.83 15.94
N ALA A 26 10.33 0.45 15.58
CA ALA A 26 9.84 1.49 16.47
C ALA A 26 8.38 1.27 16.91
N LEU A 27 7.51 0.86 15.99
CA LEU A 27 6.10 0.52 16.28
C LEU A 27 6.01 -0.74 17.15
N THR A 28 6.80 -1.77 16.85
CA THR A 28 6.86 -3.00 17.66
C THR A 28 7.32 -2.68 19.08
N ALA A 29 8.41 -1.92 19.24
CA ALA A 29 8.89 -1.47 20.54
C ALA A 29 7.88 -0.55 21.26
N LYS A 30 7.02 0.18 20.54
CA LYS A 30 5.95 0.99 21.14
C LYS A 30 4.82 0.10 21.66
N VAL A 31 4.39 -0.90 20.90
CA VAL A 31 3.38 -1.88 21.33
C VAL A 31 3.88 -2.67 22.54
N GLU A 32 5.12 -3.15 22.53
CA GLU A 32 5.72 -3.87 23.66
C GLU A 32 5.78 -3.00 24.93
N ARG A 33 6.21 -1.74 24.80
CA ARG A 33 6.19 -0.78 25.92
C ARG A 33 4.77 -0.54 26.46
N GLN A 34 3.77 -0.46 25.59
CA GLN A 34 2.38 -0.29 26.01
C GLN A 34 1.84 -1.55 26.69
N GLN A 35 2.15 -2.74 26.18
CA GLN A 35 1.78 -4.01 26.81
C GLN A 35 2.45 -4.18 28.18
N LEU A 36 3.73 -3.82 28.31
CA LEU A 36 4.45 -3.86 29.58
C LEU A 36 3.78 -2.91 30.60
N ARG A 37 3.52 -1.65 30.22
CA ARG A 37 2.83 -0.67 31.09
C ARG A 37 1.46 -1.15 31.54
N LEU A 38 0.68 -1.77 30.65
CA LEU A 38 -0.64 -2.33 31.01
C LEU A 38 -0.50 -3.50 31.99
N ARG A 39 0.46 -4.41 31.78
CA ARG A 39 0.75 -5.50 32.71
C ARG A 39 1.19 -4.98 34.07
N GLU A 40 2.10 -4.01 34.11
CA GLU A 40 2.55 -3.35 35.35
C GLU A 40 1.37 -2.68 36.06
N ALA A 41 0.52 -1.95 35.34
CA ALA A 41 -0.67 -1.32 35.91
C ALA A 41 -1.65 -2.35 36.50
N ILE A 42 -1.88 -3.47 35.82
CA ILE A 42 -2.72 -4.58 36.32
C ILE A 42 -2.11 -5.17 37.59
N THR A 43 -0.83 -5.56 37.55
CA THR A 43 -0.15 -6.16 38.72
C THR A 43 -0.13 -5.23 39.93
N SER A 44 0.08 -3.92 39.72
CA SER A 44 0.02 -2.89 40.76
C SER A 44 -1.40 -2.72 41.33
N ARG A 45 -2.43 -2.71 40.46
CA ARG A 45 -3.83 -2.72 40.90
C ARG A 45 -4.15 -3.97 41.71
N ASP A 46 -3.75 -5.14 41.26
CA ASP A 46 -4.02 -6.40 41.95
C ASP A 46 -3.32 -6.45 43.32
N ALA A 47 -2.09 -5.95 43.41
CA ALA A 47 -1.39 -5.80 44.68
C ALA A 47 -2.11 -4.82 45.62
N SER A 48 -2.62 -3.71 45.09
CA SER A 48 -3.41 -2.72 45.85
C SER A 48 -4.74 -3.31 46.34
N ILE A 49 -5.45 -4.05 45.50
CA ILE A 49 -6.69 -4.77 45.86
C ILE A 49 -6.40 -5.78 46.98
N ARG A 50 -5.33 -6.58 46.86
CA ARG A 50 -4.93 -7.52 47.92
C ARG A 50 -4.60 -6.80 49.23
N ARG A 51 -3.86 -5.69 49.17
CA ARG A 51 -3.50 -4.90 50.37
C ARG A 51 -4.73 -4.29 51.04
N LEU A 52 -5.65 -3.71 50.26
CA LEU A 52 -6.90 -3.15 50.77
C LEU A 52 -7.81 -4.24 51.33
N GLY A 53 -7.90 -5.40 50.68
CA GLY A 53 -8.62 -6.56 51.19
C GLY A 53 -8.04 -7.07 52.52
N ALA A 54 -6.71 -7.11 52.66
CA ALA A 54 -6.06 -7.50 53.90
C ALA A 54 -6.30 -6.49 55.04
N LEU A 55 -6.25 -5.18 54.74
CA LEU A 55 -6.56 -4.12 55.72
C LEU A 55 -8.04 -4.15 56.14
N ALA A 56 -8.95 -4.41 55.20
CA ALA A 56 -10.37 -4.57 55.50
C ALA A 56 -10.62 -5.81 56.38
N ALA A 57 -9.96 -6.93 56.09
CA ALA A 57 -10.04 -8.14 56.91
C ALA A 57 -9.43 -7.94 58.31
N GLN A 58 -8.31 -7.22 58.43
CA GLN A 58 -7.72 -6.87 59.72
C GLN A 58 -8.64 -5.98 60.54
N ARG A 59 -9.22 -4.94 59.92
CA ARG A 59 -10.22 -4.09 60.59
C ARG A 59 -11.46 -4.86 61.00
N ALA A 60 -11.95 -5.79 60.19
CA ALA A 60 -13.05 -6.67 60.54
C ALA A 60 -12.75 -7.50 61.80
N VAL A 61 -11.54 -8.06 61.90
CA VAL A 61 -11.10 -8.85 63.06
C VAL A 61 -10.88 -7.97 64.30
N GLU A 62 -10.33 -6.77 64.13
CA GLU A 62 -10.07 -5.84 65.23
C GLU A 62 -11.37 -5.22 65.77
N GLN A 63 -12.32 -4.88 64.88
CA GLN A 63 -13.67 -4.48 65.23
C GLN A 63 -14.42 -5.60 65.97
N ALA A 64 -14.25 -6.86 65.54
CA ALA A 64 -14.82 -8.02 66.24
C ALA A 64 -14.17 -8.29 67.62
N ARG A 65 -12.95 -7.79 67.87
CA ARG A 65 -12.26 -7.89 69.18
C ARG A 65 -12.60 -6.75 70.13
N THR A 66 -12.95 -5.57 69.60
CA THR A 66 -13.36 -4.39 70.37
C THR A 66 -14.87 -4.26 70.56
N ALA A 67 -15.66 -5.14 69.93
CA ALA A 67 -17.11 -5.16 70.08
C ALA A 67 -17.50 -5.65 71.48
N THR A 68 -17.71 -4.69 72.37
CA THR A 68 -18.64 -4.83 73.50
C THR A 68 -20.09 -4.52 73.12
N ASP A 69 -20.37 -4.27 71.83
CA ASP A 69 -21.71 -4.18 71.23
C ASP A 69 -21.72 -4.94 69.89
N ASP A 70 -22.03 -6.24 69.92
CA ASP A 70 -21.92 -7.18 68.79
C ASP A 70 -22.79 -6.80 67.57
N GLU A 71 -23.87 -6.03 67.77
CA GLU A 71 -24.82 -5.69 66.69
C GLU A 71 -24.28 -4.67 65.68
N ASP A 72 -23.53 -3.65 66.14
CA ASP A 72 -23.02 -2.58 65.26
C ASP A 72 -21.85 -3.07 64.39
N ALA A 73 -21.01 -3.96 64.92
CA ALA A 73 -19.91 -4.58 64.16
C ALA A 73 -20.45 -5.54 63.08
N LEU A 74 -21.47 -6.34 63.41
CA LEU A 74 -22.17 -7.19 62.45
C LEU A 74 -22.89 -6.37 61.36
N ALA A 75 -23.48 -5.22 61.72
CA ALA A 75 -24.10 -4.30 60.77
C ALA A 75 -23.06 -3.70 59.79
N GLY A 76 -21.90 -3.26 60.29
CA GLY A 76 -20.82 -2.73 59.46
C GLY A 76 -20.24 -3.76 58.47
N LEU A 77 -20.08 -5.01 58.91
CA LEU A 77 -19.62 -6.10 58.04
C LEU A 77 -20.64 -6.45 56.95
N ARG A 78 -21.94 -6.48 57.30
CA ARG A 78 -23.01 -6.70 56.32
C ARG A 78 -23.04 -5.59 55.27
N GLN A 79 -22.84 -4.34 55.69
CA GLN A 79 -22.79 -3.21 54.77
C GLN A 79 -21.59 -3.28 53.83
N LEU A 80 -20.39 -3.61 54.34
CA LEU A 80 -19.20 -3.77 53.49
C LEU A 80 -19.34 -4.92 52.48
N VAL A 81 -19.94 -6.04 52.89
CA VAL A 81 -20.24 -7.15 51.99
C VAL A 81 -21.22 -6.73 50.91
N ALA A 82 -22.26 -5.97 51.25
CA ALA A 82 -23.22 -5.45 50.28
C ALA A 82 -22.56 -4.48 49.28
N ASP A 83 -21.71 -3.58 49.76
CA ASP A 83 -20.97 -2.64 48.90
C ASP A 83 -20.01 -3.35 47.95
N LEU A 84 -19.27 -4.36 48.44
CA LEU A 84 -18.38 -5.18 47.62
C LEU A 84 -19.16 -6.02 46.60
N GLN A 85 -20.32 -6.56 46.97
CA GLN A 85 -21.20 -7.28 46.05
C GLN A 85 -21.72 -6.34 44.94
N ALA A 86 -22.10 -5.11 45.29
CA ALA A 86 -22.52 -4.11 44.32
C ALA A 86 -21.38 -3.70 43.38
N GLN A 87 -20.17 -3.49 43.90
CA GLN A 87 -18.98 -3.19 43.09
C GLN A 87 -18.61 -4.36 42.17
N LEU A 88 -18.66 -5.59 42.67
CA LEU A 88 -18.42 -6.78 41.85
C LEU A 88 -19.47 -6.90 40.73
N GLY A 89 -20.74 -6.66 41.04
CA GLY A 89 -21.82 -6.66 40.05
C GLY A 89 -21.61 -5.63 38.93
N THR A 90 -21.15 -4.41 39.27
CA THR A 90 -20.87 -3.38 38.27
C THR A 90 -19.68 -3.73 37.39
N GLU A 91 -18.61 -4.30 37.95
CA GLU A 91 -17.44 -4.74 37.18
C GLU A 91 -17.73 -5.97 36.31
N VAL A 92 -18.52 -6.94 36.80
CA VAL A 92 -18.99 -8.08 35.99
C VAL A 92 -19.82 -7.58 34.80
N ALA A 93 -20.81 -6.71 35.05
CA ALA A 93 -21.63 -6.14 33.97
C ALA A 93 -20.80 -5.32 32.97
N ARG A 94 -19.77 -4.60 33.44
CA ARG A 94 -18.83 -3.88 32.57
C ARG A 94 -18.00 -4.84 31.72
N ARG A 95 -17.48 -5.92 32.31
CA ARG A 95 -16.71 -6.94 31.61
C ARG A 95 -17.55 -7.62 30.53
N GLU A 96 -18.77 -8.05 30.85
CA GLU A 96 -19.68 -8.66 29.88
C GLU A 96 -19.98 -7.73 28.70
N ARG A 97 -20.20 -6.43 28.95
CA ARG A 97 -20.39 -5.43 27.89
C ARG A 97 -19.16 -5.31 26.98
N LEU A 98 -17.96 -5.33 27.54
CA LEU A 98 -16.73 -5.26 26.76
C LEU A 98 -16.46 -6.55 25.97
N GLU A 99 -16.72 -7.71 26.56
CA GLU A 99 -16.59 -9.01 25.90
C GLU A 99 -17.57 -9.13 24.72
N ARG A 100 -18.83 -8.69 24.88
CA ARG A 100 -19.80 -8.63 23.77
C ARG A 100 -19.33 -7.71 22.64
N ARG A 101 -18.91 -6.49 22.97
CA ARG A 101 -18.40 -5.54 21.96
C ARG A 101 -17.16 -6.05 21.25
N PHE A 102 -16.27 -6.76 21.94
CA PHE A 102 -15.10 -7.37 21.35
C PHE A 102 -15.48 -8.50 20.39
N ALA A 103 -16.41 -9.37 20.78
CA ALA A 103 -16.91 -10.44 19.92
C ALA A 103 -17.55 -9.88 18.63
N GLU A 104 -18.42 -8.87 18.77
CA GLU A 104 -19.05 -8.18 17.63
C GLU A 104 -18.01 -7.56 16.68
N ALA A 105 -17.00 -6.87 17.23
CA ALA A 105 -15.94 -6.27 16.43
C ALA A 105 -15.05 -7.32 15.74
N ALA A 106 -14.77 -8.44 16.41
CA ALA A 106 -13.98 -9.54 15.85
C ALA A 106 -14.72 -10.22 14.68
N GLU A 107 -16.03 -10.45 14.80
CA GLU A 107 -16.86 -10.98 13.71
C GLU A 107 -16.97 -10.00 12.54
N ALA A 108 -17.20 -8.70 12.81
CA ALA A 108 -17.22 -7.67 11.79
C ALA A 108 -15.87 -7.61 11.02
N SER A 109 -14.75 -7.68 11.73
CA SER A 109 -13.42 -7.71 11.11
C SER A 109 -13.21 -8.97 10.26
N ARG A 110 -13.62 -10.15 10.75
CA ARG A 110 -13.53 -11.40 9.99
C ARG A 110 -14.34 -11.34 8.70
N THR A 111 -15.59 -10.87 8.76
CA THR A 111 -16.45 -10.76 7.58
C THR A 111 -15.91 -9.75 6.56
N ALA A 112 -15.39 -8.61 7.03
CA ALA A 112 -14.75 -7.63 6.15
C ALA A 112 -13.52 -8.21 5.43
N ARG A 113 -12.70 -8.98 6.15
CA ARG A 113 -11.52 -9.65 5.56
C ARG A 113 -11.90 -10.65 4.47
N LEU A 114 -12.88 -11.52 4.73
CA LEU A 114 -13.35 -12.49 3.73
C LEU A 114 -13.92 -11.80 2.48
N ARG A 115 -14.64 -10.68 2.65
CA ARG A 115 -15.13 -9.87 1.51
C ARG A 115 -13.99 -9.25 0.71
N ALA A 116 -12.95 -8.74 1.38
CA ALA A 116 -11.77 -8.19 0.71
C ALA A 116 -11.03 -9.27 -0.09
N GLU A 117 -10.81 -10.44 0.51
CA GLU A 117 -10.16 -11.58 -0.17
C GLU A 117 -10.97 -12.05 -1.40
N ALA A 118 -12.31 -12.09 -1.30
CA ALA A 118 -13.19 -12.42 -2.42
C ALA A 118 -13.13 -11.36 -3.54
N ALA A 119 -13.20 -10.08 -3.18
CA ALA A 119 -13.12 -8.98 -4.14
C ALA A 119 -11.76 -8.94 -4.86
N GLU A 120 -10.66 -9.24 -4.16
CA GLU A 120 -9.34 -9.37 -4.77
C GLU A 120 -9.27 -10.55 -5.74
N ALA A 121 -9.89 -11.69 -5.42
CA ALA A 121 -9.94 -12.83 -6.31
C ALA A 121 -10.74 -12.53 -7.59
N GLU A 122 -11.89 -11.87 -7.45
CA GLU A 122 -12.70 -11.41 -8.59
C GLU A 122 -11.94 -10.39 -9.45
N ALA A 123 -11.28 -9.42 -8.82
CA ALA A 123 -10.45 -8.45 -9.54
C ALA A 123 -9.31 -9.12 -10.33
N ARG A 124 -8.66 -10.15 -9.76
CA ARG A 124 -7.64 -10.94 -10.45
C ARG A 124 -8.22 -11.70 -11.64
N ALA A 125 -9.40 -12.29 -11.51
CA ALA A 125 -10.07 -13.00 -12.60
C ALA A 125 -10.43 -12.05 -13.76
N LEU A 126 -11.04 -10.90 -13.45
CA LEU A 126 -11.36 -9.87 -14.45
C LEU A 126 -10.11 -9.31 -15.13
N GLN A 127 -9.02 -9.11 -14.39
CA GLN A 127 -7.73 -8.69 -14.96
C GLN A 127 -7.18 -9.74 -15.94
N TRP A 128 -7.32 -11.02 -15.64
CA TRP A 128 -6.92 -12.10 -16.55
C TRP A 128 -7.77 -12.11 -17.83
N GLU A 129 -9.10 -11.99 -17.71
CA GLU A 129 -10.02 -11.92 -18.86
C GLU A 129 -9.71 -10.70 -19.76
N LEU A 130 -9.50 -9.53 -19.16
CA LEU A 130 -9.11 -8.33 -19.90
C LEU A 130 -7.78 -8.51 -20.61
N ALA A 131 -6.78 -9.14 -19.97
CA ALA A 131 -5.49 -9.41 -20.61
C ALA A 131 -5.63 -10.34 -21.83
N LEU A 132 -6.51 -11.34 -21.75
CA LEU A 132 -6.80 -12.24 -22.87
C LEU A 132 -7.46 -11.50 -24.03
N LEU A 133 -8.50 -10.70 -23.75
CA LEU A 133 -9.18 -9.88 -24.77
C LEU A 133 -8.25 -8.84 -25.40
N GLU A 134 -7.41 -8.19 -24.58
CA GLU A 134 -6.37 -7.28 -25.04
C GLU A 134 -5.42 -7.98 -26.01
N SER A 135 -4.94 -9.18 -25.68
CA SER A 135 -4.03 -9.94 -26.56
C SER A 135 -4.67 -10.34 -27.90
N ALA A 136 -5.96 -10.69 -27.91
CA ALA A 136 -6.68 -11.03 -29.14
C ALA A 136 -6.88 -9.81 -30.06
N GLY A 137 -7.30 -8.67 -29.49
CA GLY A 137 -7.47 -7.42 -30.26
C GLY A 137 -6.14 -6.87 -30.79
N VAL A 138 -5.04 -7.13 -30.09
CA VAL A 138 -3.67 -6.83 -30.55
C VAL A 138 -3.29 -7.64 -31.77
N ALA A 139 -3.54 -8.96 -31.76
CA ALA A 139 -3.21 -9.82 -32.88
C ALA A 139 -3.95 -9.41 -34.16
N GLU A 140 -5.21 -8.96 -34.02
CA GLU A 140 -6.01 -8.47 -35.14
C GLU A 140 -5.52 -7.10 -35.63
N SER A 141 -5.19 -6.18 -34.72
CA SER A 141 -4.67 -4.85 -35.06
C SER A 141 -3.26 -4.90 -35.67
N ALA A 142 -2.41 -5.83 -35.25
CA ALA A 142 -1.06 -6.02 -35.79
C ALA A 142 -1.09 -6.48 -37.26
N ARG A 143 -2.10 -7.28 -37.64
CA ARG A 143 -2.29 -7.73 -39.03
C ARG A 143 -2.72 -6.62 -39.98
N ALA A 144 -3.20 -5.49 -39.46
CA ALA A 144 -3.77 -4.39 -40.24
C ALA A 144 -2.87 -3.14 -40.33
N GLN A 145 -1.68 -3.14 -39.72
CA GLN A 145 -0.86 -1.93 -39.62
C GLN A 145 0.07 -1.71 -40.84
N PRO A 146 0.10 -0.50 -41.41
CA PRO A 146 1.06 -0.13 -42.45
C PRO A 146 2.49 -0.13 -41.89
N LEU A 147 3.49 -0.47 -42.73
CA LEU A 147 4.91 -0.36 -42.39
C LEU A 147 5.22 1.09 -41.97
N LEU A 148 5.51 1.30 -40.70
CA LEU A 148 5.95 2.58 -40.16
C LEU A 148 7.49 2.64 -40.09
N PRO A 149 8.09 3.84 -40.12
CA PRO A 149 9.52 3.97 -39.95
C PRO A 149 9.96 3.44 -38.57
N ALA A 150 11.16 2.88 -38.51
CA ALA A 150 11.80 2.37 -37.29
C ALA A 150 11.90 3.46 -36.21
N LEU A 151 10.91 3.53 -35.31
CA LEU A 151 10.85 4.49 -34.21
C LEU A 151 11.29 3.86 -32.90
N ARG A 152 12.02 4.63 -32.09
CA ARG A 152 12.33 4.28 -30.70
C ARG A 152 11.34 4.95 -29.76
N VAL A 153 10.46 4.17 -29.14
CA VAL A 153 9.45 4.70 -28.20
C VAL A 153 9.89 4.40 -26.77
N LEU A 154 9.84 5.41 -25.89
CA LEU A 154 9.95 5.20 -24.45
C LEU A 154 8.56 5.07 -23.84
N TYR A 155 8.27 3.95 -23.20
CA TYR A 155 7.07 3.73 -22.41
C TYR A 155 7.39 3.95 -20.92
N VAL A 156 6.74 4.94 -20.29
CA VAL A 156 6.96 5.27 -18.87
C VAL A 156 5.72 4.92 -18.05
N GLY A 157 5.84 3.95 -17.15
CA GLY A 157 4.75 3.38 -16.38
C GLY A 157 4.20 2.10 -17.00
N GLY A 158 2.95 1.82 -16.72
CA GLY A 158 2.19 0.74 -17.33
C GLY A 158 2.27 -0.60 -16.60
N ARG A 159 1.50 -1.56 -17.12
CA ARG A 159 1.46 -2.94 -16.63
C ARG A 159 2.55 -3.75 -17.34
N PRO A 160 3.41 -4.52 -16.64
CA PRO A 160 4.51 -5.25 -17.27
C PRO A 160 4.08 -6.07 -18.50
N GLY A 161 2.96 -6.81 -18.42
CA GLY A 161 2.44 -7.58 -19.55
C GLY A 161 2.07 -6.74 -20.77
N CYS A 162 1.45 -5.56 -20.58
CA CYS A 162 1.11 -4.66 -21.67
C CYS A 162 2.36 -3.98 -22.27
N VAL A 163 3.38 -3.72 -21.45
CA VAL A 163 4.66 -3.14 -21.90
C VAL A 163 5.46 -4.15 -22.75
N GLU A 164 5.46 -5.44 -22.37
CA GLU A 164 6.04 -6.51 -23.19
C GLU A 164 5.30 -6.66 -24.52
N GLN A 165 3.96 -6.70 -24.51
CA GLN A 165 3.18 -6.75 -25.75
C GLN A 165 3.43 -5.54 -26.66
N ALA A 166 3.53 -4.33 -26.10
CA ALA A 166 3.87 -3.13 -26.86
C ALA A 166 5.27 -3.20 -27.47
N ARG A 167 6.22 -3.84 -26.78
CA ARG A 167 7.59 -4.07 -27.29
C ARG A 167 7.58 -5.02 -28.48
N ASP A 168 6.86 -6.14 -28.38
CA ASP A 168 6.78 -7.13 -29.46
C ASP A 168 6.15 -6.53 -30.72
N LEU A 169 5.07 -5.75 -30.55
CA LEU A 169 4.43 -5.04 -31.66
C LEU A 169 5.36 -4.02 -32.31
N LEU A 170 6.06 -3.23 -31.51
CA LEU A 170 6.97 -2.22 -32.02
C LEU A 170 8.17 -2.86 -32.72
N TYR A 171 8.68 -3.98 -32.19
CA TYR A 171 9.76 -4.76 -32.80
C TYR A 171 9.32 -5.36 -34.14
N ALA A 172 8.12 -5.93 -34.23
CA ALA A 172 7.55 -6.45 -35.48
C ALA A 172 7.38 -5.35 -36.55
N ALA A 173 7.12 -4.11 -36.13
CA ALA A 173 7.08 -2.93 -37.01
C ALA A 173 8.47 -2.33 -37.32
N GLY A 174 9.57 -2.95 -36.89
CA GLY A 174 10.94 -2.48 -37.11
C GLY A 174 11.41 -1.37 -36.17
N GLY A 175 10.62 -1.02 -35.16
CA GLY A 175 10.98 -0.07 -34.10
C GLY A 175 11.62 -0.74 -32.88
N ALA A 176 11.85 0.04 -31.83
CA ALA A 176 12.33 -0.48 -30.55
C ALA A 176 11.65 0.21 -29.36
N LEU A 177 11.28 -0.56 -28.34
CA LEU A 177 10.66 -0.03 -27.14
C LEU A 177 11.67 0.03 -25.98
N LEU A 178 11.83 1.22 -25.41
CA LEU A 178 12.48 1.43 -24.12
C LEU A 178 11.39 1.49 -23.06
N ALA A 179 11.63 0.94 -21.87
CA ALA A 179 10.67 0.97 -20.77
C ALA A 179 11.28 1.63 -19.52
N HIS A 180 10.42 2.29 -18.75
CA HIS A 180 10.67 2.71 -17.38
C HIS A 180 9.37 2.46 -16.61
N ASP A 181 9.41 1.95 -15.39
CA ASP A 181 8.18 1.55 -14.68
C ASP A 181 7.34 2.69 -14.05
N GLY A 182 7.65 3.95 -14.39
CA GLY A 182 6.94 5.11 -13.87
C GLY A 182 7.22 5.46 -12.41
N GLY A 183 8.28 4.93 -11.79
CA GLY A 183 8.72 5.25 -10.43
C GLY A 183 8.20 4.29 -9.36
N ARG A 184 7.86 3.06 -9.74
CA ARG A 184 7.46 1.99 -8.78
C ARG A 184 8.68 1.30 -8.18
N HIS A 185 9.71 1.09 -8.98
CA HIS A 185 10.99 0.46 -8.68
C HIS A 185 12.13 1.12 -9.47
N ASP A 186 11.90 1.55 -10.72
CA ASP A 186 12.91 2.26 -11.51
C ASP A 186 13.11 3.68 -10.98
N HIS A 187 14.38 4.05 -10.82
CA HIS A 187 14.73 5.36 -10.27
C HIS A 187 14.48 6.48 -11.31
N PRO A 188 13.84 7.62 -10.94
CA PRO A 188 13.52 8.72 -11.86
C PRO A 188 14.73 9.32 -12.61
N SER A 189 15.95 9.09 -12.10
CA SER A 189 17.20 9.51 -12.73
C SER A 189 17.53 8.75 -14.02
N LEU A 190 16.85 7.65 -14.31
CA LEU A 190 16.95 6.92 -15.58
C LEU A 190 16.19 7.64 -16.70
N LEU A 191 15.16 8.44 -16.36
CA LEU A 191 14.31 9.12 -17.33
C LEU A 191 15.06 10.04 -18.30
N PRO A 192 15.99 10.93 -17.89
CA PRO A 192 16.72 11.79 -18.83
C PRO A 192 17.46 11.01 -19.93
N GLY A 193 18.15 9.93 -19.56
CA GLY A 193 18.89 9.10 -20.51
C GLY A 193 17.98 8.26 -21.42
N LEU A 194 16.83 7.82 -20.90
CA LEU A 194 15.82 7.12 -21.69
C LEU A 194 15.11 8.07 -22.66
N VAL A 195 14.64 9.22 -22.17
CA VAL A 195 14.01 10.27 -22.99
C VAL A 195 14.98 10.72 -24.07
N GLY A 196 16.27 10.91 -23.75
CA GLY A 196 17.31 11.27 -24.71
C GLY A 196 17.52 10.26 -25.86
N ARG A 197 17.21 8.97 -25.66
CA ARG A 197 17.37 7.91 -26.68
C ARG A 197 16.10 7.60 -27.48
N ALA A 198 14.95 8.07 -27.02
CA ALA A 198 13.67 7.84 -27.69
C ALA A 198 13.34 8.93 -28.70
N ASP A 199 12.66 8.58 -29.78
CA ASP A 199 12.07 9.53 -30.74
C ASP A 199 10.74 10.08 -30.21
N GLN A 200 10.04 9.28 -29.39
CA GLN A 200 8.76 9.63 -28.77
C GLN A 200 8.63 9.00 -27.38
N VAL A 201 7.95 9.69 -26.48
CA VAL A 201 7.64 9.16 -25.14
C VAL A 201 6.14 8.95 -24.99
N VAL A 202 5.73 7.82 -24.42
CA VAL A 202 4.34 7.52 -24.07
C VAL A 202 4.25 7.18 -22.59
N PHE A 203 3.15 7.56 -21.95
CA PHE A 203 2.91 7.19 -20.54
C PHE A 203 1.40 7.06 -20.26
N PRO A 204 0.95 5.96 -19.65
CA PRO A 204 -0.45 5.80 -19.28
C PRO A 204 -0.78 6.57 -18.00
N VAL A 205 -1.82 7.40 -18.05
CA VAL A 205 -2.19 8.29 -16.92
C VAL A 205 -2.69 7.55 -15.68
N ASP A 206 -3.13 6.30 -15.82
CA ASP A 206 -3.59 5.41 -14.75
C ASP A 206 -2.46 4.57 -14.11
N CYS A 207 -1.27 4.54 -14.70
CA CYS A 207 -0.15 3.70 -14.25
C CYS A 207 1.21 4.41 -14.34
N VAL A 208 1.25 5.70 -13.98
CA VAL A 208 2.49 6.49 -13.87
C VAL A 208 2.44 7.29 -12.57
N SER A 209 3.57 7.41 -11.86
CA SER A 209 3.62 8.31 -10.70
C SER A 209 3.51 9.77 -11.14
N HIS A 210 2.95 10.61 -10.26
CA HIS A 210 2.82 12.04 -10.53
C HIS A 210 4.17 12.68 -10.86
N ASP A 211 5.21 12.35 -10.08
CA ASP A 211 6.57 12.87 -10.26
C ASP A 211 7.20 12.41 -11.57
N ALA A 212 7.01 11.15 -11.97
CA ALA A 212 7.49 10.65 -13.25
C ALA A 212 6.81 11.37 -14.42
N ALA A 213 5.48 11.56 -14.36
CA ALA A 213 4.75 12.28 -15.39
C ALA A 213 5.20 13.75 -15.54
N LEU A 214 5.41 14.46 -14.42
CA LEU A 214 5.93 15.83 -14.44
C LEU A 214 7.36 15.88 -15.00
N THR A 215 8.20 14.93 -14.59
CA THR A 215 9.60 14.85 -15.03
C THR A 215 9.69 14.57 -16.53
N VAL A 216 8.92 13.60 -17.04
CA VAL A 216 8.82 13.31 -18.48
C VAL A 216 8.38 14.53 -19.27
N LYS A 217 7.29 15.20 -18.86
CA LYS A 217 6.80 16.41 -19.53
C LYS A 217 7.87 17.50 -19.61
N ARG A 218 8.58 17.73 -18.51
CA ARG A 218 9.67 18.72 -18.43
C ARG A 218 10.82 18.37 -19.37
N LEU A 219 11.32 17.12 -19.32
CA LEU A 219 12.43 16.65 -20.14
C LEU A 219 12.10 16.64 -21.63
N CYS A 220 10.90 16.19 -21.99
CA CYS A 220 10.45 16.19 -23.38
C CYS A 220 10.38 17.61 -23.94
N ARG A 221 9.87 18.57 -23.15
CA ARG A 221 9.82 19.98 -23.55
C ARG A 221 11.22 20.59 -23.72
N GLN A 222 12.16 20.28 -22.83
CA GLN A 222 13.55 20.75 -22.91
C GLN A 222 14.29 20.20 -24.13
N LEU A 223 14.04 18.94 -24.49
CA LEU A 223 14.71 18.23 -25.58
C LEU A 223 13.97 18.31 -26.92
N GLY A 224 12.82 18.99 -26.96
CA GLY A 224 11.99 19.10 -28.16
C GLY A 224 11.38 17.76 -28.63
N LYS A 225 11.17 16.82 -27.71
CA LYS A 225 10.67 15.47 -28.03
C LYS A 225 9.16 15.39 -27.85
N PRO A 226 8.42 14.75 -28.78
CA PRO A 226 7.00 14.53 -28.62
C PRO A 226 6.73 13.57 -27.46
N PHE A 227 5.72 13.89 -26.65
CA PHE A 227 5.18 12.98 -25.66
C PHE A 227 3.68 12.79 -25.84
N VAL A 228 3.18 11.59 -25.58
CA VAL A 228 1.75 11.23 -25.71
C VAL A 228 1.26 10.59 -24.42
N PRO A 229 0.39 11.26 -23.63
CA PRO A 229 -0.30 10.60 -22.54
C PRO A 229 -1.32 9.59 -23.10
N LEU A 230 -1.26 8.35 -22.60
CA LEU A 230 -2.22 7.31 -22.93
C LEU A 230 -3.37 7.33 -21.92
N ARG A 231 -4.61 7.08 -22.36
CA ARG A 231 -5.78 7.05 -21.48
C ARG A 231 -5.67 5.93 -20.42
N SER A 232 -5.08 4.81 -20.78
CA SER A 232 -4.86 3.68 -19.88
C SER A 232 -3.57 2.92 -20.21
N ALA A 233 -3.12 2.08 -19.30
CA ALA A 233 -1.99 1.16 -19.47
C ALA A 233 -2.29 -0.03 -20.39
N GLY A 234 -3.51 -0.13 -20.91
CA GLY A 234 -3.92 -1.19 -21.83
C GLY A 234 -3.26 -1.04 -23.19
N ILE A 235 -3.02 -2.18 -23.84
CA ILE A 235 -2.35 -2.24 -25.14
C ILE A 235 -3.13 -1.53 -26.27
N ALA A 236 -4.47 -1.51 -26.18
CA ALA A 236 -5.33 -0.79 -27.13
C ALA A 236 -5.06 0.72 -27.11
N SER A 237 -4.81 1.31 -25.94
CA SER A 237 -4.44 2.73 -25.81
C SER A 237 -3.10 3.02 -26.47
N PHE A 238 -2.14 2.10 -26.35
CA PHE A 238 -0.85 2.19 -27.05
C PHE A 238 -1.03 2.11 -28.57
N LEU A 239 -1.77 1.12 -29.07
CA LEU A 239 -2.03 0.94 -30.49
C LEU A 239 -2.74 2.15 -31.13
N ALA A 240 -3.72 2.74 -30.44
CA ALA A 240 -4.38 3.95 -30.91
C ALA A 240 -3.42 5.14 -31.04
N ALA A 241 -2.55 5.33 -30.05
CA ALA A 241 -1.50 6.36 -30.10
C ALA A 241 -0.47 6.08 -31.21
N PHE A 242 -0.11 4.82 -31.40
CA PHE A 242 0.87 4.38 -32.40
C PHE A 242 0.34 4.53 -33.83
N ALA A 243 -0.92 4.16 -34.08
CA ALA A 243 -1.59 4.37 -35.36
C ALA A 243 -1.71 5.86 -35.72
N ALA A 244 -2.02 6.72 -34.73
CA ALA A 244 -2.09 8.17 -34.94
C ALA A 244 -0.73 8.80 -35.27
N ALA A 245 0.36 8.29 -34.67
CA ALA A 245 1.72 8.73 -34.96
C ALA A 245 2.16 8.37 -36.39
N GLY A 246 1.76 7.19 -36.88
CA GLY A 246 2.01 6.75 -38.25
C GLY A 246 1.35 7.62 -39.32
N ALA A 247 0.19 8.20 -39.02
CA ALA A 247 -0.52 9.11 -39.93
C ALA A 247 0.15 10.51 -40.05
N HIS A 248 1.07 10.86 -39.14
CA HIS A 248 1.68 12.20 -39.02
C HIS A 248 3.18 12.23 -39.28
N ALA A 249 3.81 11.15 -39.76
CA ALA A 249 5.24 11.15 -40.04
C ALA A 249 5.58 12.15 -41.17
N PRO A 250 6.46 13.15 -40.94
CA PRO A 250 6.92 14.00 -42.03
C PRO A 250 7.70 13.14 -43.03
N ARG A 251 7.30 13.16 -44.30
CA ARG A 251 8.05 12.57 -45.41
C ARG A 251 9.48 13.14 -45.34
N ARG A 252 10.46 12.33 -44.94
CA ARG A 252 11.86 12.74 -45.04
C ARG A 252 12.14 12.92 -46.53
N PHE A 253 12.41 14.16 -46.93
CA PHE A 253 12.93 14.47 -48.25
C PHE A 253 14.21 13.67 -48.46
N GLU A 254 14.18 12.69 -49.36
CA GLU A 254 15.38 12.25 -50.07
C GLU A 254 15.97 13.48 -50.74
N LYS A 255 17.10 13.95 -50.23
CA LYS A 255 17.99 14.82 -51.00
C LYS A 255 19.06 13.92 -51.58
N ASP A 256 18.87 13.59 -52.85
CA ASP A 256 19.93 13.32 -53.79
C ASP A 256 21.06 14.33 -53.60
N PHE A 257 22.29 13.83 -53.53
CA PHE A 257 23.47 14.61 -53.88
C PHE A 257 24.42 13.70 -54.69
N PRO A 258 25.19 14.31 -55.62
CA PRO A 258 25.51 13.79 -56.95
C PRO A 258 26.61 12.73 -56.98
#